data_AF-A0A1F4PJH7-F1
#
_entry.id   AF-A0A1F4PJH7-F1
#
_cell.length_a   1.000
_cell.length_b   1.000
_cell.length_c   1.000
_cell.angle_alpha   90.00
_cell.angle_beta   90.00
_cell.angle_gamma   90.00
#
_symmetry.space_group_name_H-M   'P 1'
#
loop_
_entity.id
_entity.type
_entity.pdbx_description
1 polymer ?
#
loop_
_entity_poly.entity_id
_entity_poly.type
_entity_poly.pdbx_seq_one_letter_code
_entity_poly.pdbx_strand_id
1 'polypeptide(L)'
;MLEGFEIKGKSENKNHEQAVKEICYNMFLSDFERFKSNPDAFLTDLSKQVCKGLENSAICSKQTSSKHIQNLIIRFMETTLSKVLWSPQDGKNAWEEFKVLGESVYTLYNRKIIESQDDLNDLVKIIVERFNYFLNIAGADMPVEFYQAARNDLTENKLPWLSTEELEKDITSKLDSLKKCLMQGQIKAQAKSVYGIASE
;
A
#
# COMPACT_ATOMS: atom_id res chain seq x y z
N MET A 1 10.71 -14.24 -26.16
CA MET A 1 11.54 -13.02 -26.22
C MET A 1 11.46 -12.32 -24.88
N LEU A 2 12.36 -12.68 -23.96
CA LEU A 2 12.63 -11.98 -22.71
C LEU A 2 14.14 -11.76 -22.66
N GLU A 3 14.65 -10.97 -23.61
CA GLU A 3 16.00 -10.43 -23.55
C GLU A 3 15.85 -9.00 -23.01
N GLY A 4 16.21 -8.81 -21.74
CA GLY A 4 16.05 -7.51 -21.08
C GLY A 4 16.34 -7.47 -19.59
N PHE A 5 16.99 -8.48 -19.02
CA PHE A 5 17.49 -8.45 -17.65
C PHE A 5 19.01 -8.68 -17.65
N GLU A 6 19.74 -7.74 -18.25
CA GLU A 6 21.17 -7.61 -17.97
C GLU A 6 21.35 -7.00 -16.58
N ILE A 7 21.55 -7.90 -15.61
CA ILE A 7 22.37 -7.81 -14.39
C ILE A 7 22.84 -6.37 -14.04
N LYS A 8 22.09 -5.70 -13.15
CA LYS A 8 22.48 -4.44 -12.45
C LYS A 8 23.84 -4.53 -11.72
N GLY A 9 24.39 -5.73 -11.52
CA GLY A 9 25.69 -5.94 -10.85
C GLY A 9 26.92 -5.33 -11.53
N LYS A 10 26.90 -5.06 -12.85
CA LYS A 10 28.05 -4.43 -13.53
C LYS A 10 28.14 -2.91 -13.31
N SER A 11 27.03 -2.24 -13.06
CA SER A 11 26.98 -0.78 -12.83
C SER A 11 27.32 -0.42 -11.39
N GLU A 12 26.85 -1.20 -10.42
CA GLU A 12 27.14 -0.97 -8.99
C GLU A 12 28.63 -1.21 -8.67
N ASN A 13 29.26 -2.23 -9.28
CA ASN A 13 30.69 -2.48 -9.09
C ASN A 13 31.58 -1.34 -9.59
N LYS A 14 31.26 -0.73 -10.75
CA LYS A 14 32.02 0.42 -11.26
C LYS A 14 31.95 1.64 -10.34
N ASN A 15 30.80 1.87 -9.69
CA ASN A 15 30.65 2.96 -8.74
C ASN A 15 31.42 2.70 -7.44
N HIS A 16 31.46 1.47 -6.95
CA HIS A 16 32.26 1.11 -5.77
C HIS A 16 33.76 1.20 -6.05
N GLU A 17 34.22 0.72 -7.21
CA GLU A 17 35.62 0.85 -7.63
C GLU A 17 36.07 2.31 -7.71
N GLN A 18 35.21 3.18 -8.26
CA GLN A 18 35.50 4.62 -8.35
C GLN A 18 35.50 5.30 -6.98
N ALA A 19 34.55 4.97 -6.10
CA ALA A 19 34.50 5.51 -4.74
C ALA A 19 35.71 5.08 -3.90
N VAL A 20 36.11 3.81 -3.97
CA VAL A 20 37.32 3.32 -3.29
C VAL A 20 38.55 4.04 -3.83
N LYS A 21 38.65 4.23 -5.16
CA LYS A 21 39.75 4.94 -5.78
C LYS A 21 39.82 6.40 -5.32
N GLU A 22 38.71 7.10 -5.23
CA GLU A 22 38.65 8.49 -4.75
C GLU A 22 39.02 8.60 -3.26
N ILE A 23 38.54 7.70 -2.40
CA ILE A 23 38.91 7.67 -0.97
C ILE A 23 40.42 7.42 -0.81
N CYS A 24 40.94 6.41 -1.49
CA CYS A 24 42.38 6.12 -1.48
C CYS A 24 43.17 7.32 -1.99
N TYR A 25 42.78 7.90 -3.13
CA TYR A 25 43.48 9.02 -3.73
C TYR A 25 43.50 10.24 -2.81
N ASN A 26 42.36 10.60 -2.21
CA ASN A 26 42.25 11.76 -1.33
C ASN A 26 43.06 11.57 -0.04
N MET A 27 43.01 10.39 0.59
CA MET A 27 43.84 10.10 1.78
C MET A 27 45.33 10.07 1.47
N PHE A 28 45.72 9.54 0.31
CA PHE A 28 47.11 9.56 -0.11
C PHE A 28 47.60 10.98 -0.40
N LEU A 29 46.75 11.86 -0.94
CA LEU A 29 47.10 13.25 -1.17
C LEU A 29 47.19 14.06 0.13
N SER A 30 46.29 13.85 1.08
CA SER A 30 46.23 14.62 2.32
C SER A 30 47.26 14.18 3.36
N ASP A 31 47.55 12.88 3.45
CA ASP A 31 48.27 12.29 4.58
C ASP A 31 49.46 11.42 4.18
N PHE A 32 50.10 11.73 3.04
CA PHE A 32 51.26 10.96 2.53
C PHE A 32 52.43 10.89 3.53
N GLU A 33 52.71 11.98 4.24
CA GLU A 33 53.78 12.02 5.24
C GLU A 33 53.48 11.10 6.44
N ARG A 34 52.21 10.91 6.76
CA ARG A 34 51.76 9.97 7.81
C ARG A 34 51.95 8.52 7.36
N PHE A 35 51.71 8.23 6.08
CA PHE A 35 52.03 6.93 5.50
C PHE A 35 53.53 6.61 5.60
N LYS A 36 54.41 7.58 5.30
CA LYS A 36 55.87 7.39 5.45
C LYS A 36 56.30 7.12 6.89
N SER A 37 55.66 7.81 7.84
CA SER A 37 56.07 7.80 9.25
C SER A 37 55.52 6.61 10.03
N ASN A 38 54.30 6.15 9.70
CA ASN A 38 53.66 5.00 10.33
C ASN A 38 52.68 4.31 9.35
N PRO A 39 53.17 3.40 8.50
CA PRO A 39 52.37 2.75 7.47
C PRO A 39 51.17 1.96 8.01
N ASP A 40 51.35 1.22 9.11
CA ASP A 40 50.30 0.35 9.67
C ASP A 40 49.11 1.15 10.20
N ALA A 41 49.38 2.26 10.90
CA ALA A 41 48.33 3.15 11.40
C ALA A 41 47.56 3.83 10.24
N PHE A 42 48.27 4.24 9.19
CA PHE A 42 47.65 4.81 8.00
C PHE A 42 46.75 3.81 7.28
N LEU A 43 47.24 2.58 7.04
CA LEU A 43 46.47 1.54 6.36
C LEU A 43 45.25 1.10 7.18
N THR A 44 45.36 1.10 8.51
CA THR A 44 44.23 0.83 9.42
C THR A 44 43.15 1.90 9.31
N ASP A 45 43.53 3.18 9.28
CA ASP A 45 42.58 4.29 9.12
C ASP A 45 41.99 4.33 7.71
N LEU A 46 42.77 4.01 6.67
CA LEU A 46 42.30 3.88 5.30
C LEU A 46 41.23 2.79 5.18
N SER A 47 41.50 1.61 5.75
CA SER A 47 40.55 0.51 5.79
C SER A 47 39.24 0.92 6.47
N LYS A 48 39.31 1.63 7.60
CA LYS A 48 38.10 2.16 8.28
C LYS A 48 37.33 3.16 7.44
N GLN A 49 38.00 4.06 6.73
CA GLN A 49 37.33 5.03 5.85
C GLN A 49 36.69 4.36 4.63
N VAL A 50 37.36 3.38 4.03
CA VAL A 50 36.80 2.58 2.94
C VAL A 50 35.57 1.80 3.42
N CYS A 51 35.64 1.13 4.57
CA CYS A 51 34.49 0.43 5.15
C CYS A 51 33.31 1.39 5.41
N LYS A 52 33.58 2.56 6.01
CA LYS A 52 32.54 3.57 6.27
C LYS A 52 31.92 4.14 4.99
N GLY A 53 32.73 4.35 3.95
CA GLY A 53 32.26 4.81 2.64
C GLY A 53 31.37 3.78 1.93
N LEU A 54 31.73 2.50 2.02
CA LEU A 54 30.97 1.38 1.47
C LEU A 54 29.70 1.06 2.28
N GLU A 55 29.75 1.19 3.61
CA GLU A 55 28.58 1.06 4.47
C GLU A 55 27.56 2.15 4.18
N ASN A 56 28.00 3.40 4.00
CA ASN A 56 27.11 4.50 3.63
C ASN A 56 26.43 4.30 2.26
N SER A 57 27.10 3.67 1.28
CA SER A 57 26.47 3.35 -0.02
C SER A 57 25.54 2.14 0.04
N ALA A 58 25.87 1.12 0.84
CA ALA A 58 25.09 -0.12 0.96
C ALA A 58 23.85 0.03 1.88
N ILE A 59 23.94 0.85 2.94
CA ILE A 59 22.84 1.12 3.87
C ILE A 59 21.80 2.04 3.20
N CYS A 60 22.24 3.00 2.39
CA CYS A 60 21.33 3.85 1.59
C CYS A 60 20.64 3.11 0.43
N SER A 61 21.17 2.00 -0.08
CA SER A 61 20.58 1.33 -1.26
C SER A 61 19.49 0.33 -0.92
N LYS A 62 19.60 -0.43 0.17
CA LYS A 62 18.62 -1.49 0.49
C LYS A 62 17.40 -0.99 1.25
N GLN A 63 17.60 -0.17 2.29
CA GLN A 63 16.50 0.24 3.17
C GLN A 63 15.66 1.37 2.54
N THR A 64 16.30 2.26 1.79
CA THR A 64 15.63 3.29 0.98
C THR A 64 14.84 2.67 -0.16
N SER A 65 15.37 1.62 -0.81
CA SER A 65 14.68 0.94 -1.92
C SER A 65 13.40 0.23 -1.46
N SER A 66 13.43 -0.52 -0.36
CA SER A 66 12.24 -1.24 0.12
C SER A 66 11.12 -0.30 0.54
N LYS A 67 11.42 0.72 1.35
CA LYS A 67 10.42 1.73 1.75
C LYS A 67 9.90 2.52 0.55
N HIS A 68 10.76 2.83 -0.41
CA HIS A 68 10.35 3.47 -1.65
C HIS A 68 9.38 2.59 -2.46
N ILE A 69 9.65 1.30 -2.58
CA ILE A 69 8.77 0.33 -3.25
C ILE A 69 7.43 0.21 -2.51
N GLN A 70 7.43 0.12 -1.18
CA GLN A 70 6.21 0.09 -0.37
C GLN A 70 5.36 1.35 -0.60
N ASN A 71 5.98 2.54 -0.58
CA ASN A 71 5.28 3.80 -0.85
C ASN A 71 4.72 3.84 -2.29
N LEU A 72 5.43 3.30 -3.27
CA LEU A 72 4.93 3.19 -4.64
C LEU A 72 3.73 2.24 -4.72
N ILE A 73 3.77 1.11 -4.00
CA ILE A 73 2.68 0.15 -3.93
C ILE A 73 1.44 0.79 -3.28
N ILE A 74 1.60 1.50 -2.16
CA ILE A 74 0.50 2.20 -1.48
C ILE A 74 -0.13 3.24 -2.43
N ARG A 75 0.66 4.12 -3.04
CA ARG A 75 0.16 5.12 -3.99
C ARG A 75 -0.52 4.50 -5.21
N PHE A 76 0.01 3.39 -5.72
CA PHE A 76 -0.62 2.64 -6.80
C PHE A 76 -1.98 2.09 -6.37
N MET A 77 -2.08 1.52 -5.17
CA MET A 77 -3.34 1.04 -4.61
C MET A 77 -4.32 2.18 -4.39
N GLU A 78 -3.94 3.29 -3.74
CA GLU A 78 -4.80 4.47 -3.59
C GLU A 78 -5.37 4.94 -4.93
N THR A 79 -4.50 5.06 -5.95
CA THR A 79 -4.89 5.53 -7.28
C THR A 79 -5.84 4.56 -7.99
N THR A 80 -5.62 3.26 -7.85
CA THR A 80 -6.43 2.23 -8.51
C THR A 80 -7.73 2.00 -7.79
N LEU A 81 -7.71 1.87 -6.47
CA LEU A 81 -8.89 1.72 -5.61
C LEU A 81 -9.84 2.90 -5.75
N SER A 82 -9.32 4.13 -5.83
CA SER A 82 -10.14 5.34 -6.05
C SER A 82 -10.90 5.35 -7.38
N LYS A 83 -10.52 4.49 -8.32
CA LYS A 83 -11.15 4.36 -9.64
C LYS A 83 -12.00 3.10 -9.78
N VAL A 84 -12.06 2.26 -8.74
CA VAL A 84 -12.93 1.08 -8.75
C VAL A 84 -14.38 1.51 -8.91
N LEU A 85 -15.08 0.76 -9.75
CA LEU A 85 -16.50 0.89 -10.07
C LEU A 85 -17.09 -0.51 -10.09
N TRP A 86 -18.28 -0.66 -9.53
CA TRP A 86 -19.07 -1.88 -9.61
C TRP A 86 -20.23 -1.68 -10.58
N SER A 87 -20.60 -2.74 -11.29
CA SER A 87 -21.77 -2.71 -12.18
C SER A 87 -23.01 -3.17 -11.42
N PRO A 88 -24.15 -2.47 -11.53
CA PRO A 88 -25.42 -2.97 -10.98
C PRO A 88 -25.88 -4.28 -11.64
N GLN A 89 -25.44 -4.51 -12.88
CA GLN A 89 -25.78 -5.72 -13.64
C GLN A 89 -25.14 -6.98 -13.03
N ASP A 90 -24.05 -6.80 -12.27
CA ASP A 90 -23.34 -7.91 -11.62
C ASP A 90 -23.98 -8.31 -10.28
N GLY A 91 -25.00 -7.56 -9.82
CA GLY A 91 -25.88 -7.95 -8.71
C GLY A 91 -25.14 -8.41 -7.45
N LYS A 92 -25.38 -9.66 -7.01
CA LYS A 92 -24.72 -10.24 -5.82
C LYS A 92 -23.19 -10.25 -5.90
N ASN A 93 -22.60 -10.26 -7.09
CA ASN A 93 -21.15 -10.30 -7.25
C ASN A 93 -20.48 -9.01 -6.77
N ALA A 94 -21.16 -7.87 -6.84
CA ALA A 94 -20.60 -6.60 -6.37
C ALA A 94 -20.26 -6.64 -4.86
N TRP A 95 -21.06 -7.35 -4.05
CA TRP A 95 -20.76 -7.54 -2.63
C TRP A 95 -19.56 -8.47 -2.41
N GLU A 96 -19.50 -9.57 -3.14
CA GLU A 96 -18.37 -10.50 -3.06
C GLU A 96 -17.06 -9.82 -3.49
N GLU A 97 -17.09 -9.05 -4.57
CA GLU A 97 -15.94 -8.28 -5.06
C GLU A 97 -15.48 -7.24 -4.04
N PHE A 98 -16.40 -6.53 -3.40
CA PHE A 98 -16.10 -5.61 -2.30
C PHE A 98 -15.37 -6.33 -1.15
N LYS A 99 -15.88 -7.50 -0.73
CA LYS A 99 -15.25 -8.31 0.31
C LYS A 99 -13.86 -8.78 -0.08
N VAL A 100 -13.71 -9.32 -1.29
CA VAL A 100 -12.43 -9.82 -1.81
C VAL A 100 -11.41 -8.70 -1.90
N LEU A 101 -11.83 -7.50 -2.29
CA LEU A 101 -10.94 -6.35 -2.40
C LEU A 101 -10.41 -5.91 -1.01
N GLY A 102 -11.30 -5.79 -0.02
CA GLY A 102 -10.91 -5.48 1.36
C GLY A 102 -10.00 -6.55 1.96
N GLU A 103 -10.33 -7.82 1.78
CA GLU A 103 -9.51 -8.94 2.26
C GLU A 103 -8.13 -9.00 1.59
N SER A 104 -8.06 -8.62 0.31
CA SER A 104 -6.79 -8.55 -0.43
C SER A 104 -5.88 -7.47 0.16
N VAL A 105 -6.41 -6.28 0.45
CA VAL A 105 -5.65 -5.21 1.12
C VAL A 105 -5.22 -5.64 2.52
N TYR A 106 -6.11 -6.26 3.28
CA TYR A 106 -5.79 -6.78 4.61
C TYR A 106 -4.72 -7.88 4.57
N THR A 107 -4.74 -8.73 3.55
CA THR A 107 -3.70 -9.74 3.30
C THR A 107 -2.34 -9.08 3.03
N LEU A 108 -2.29 -7.97 2.30
CA LEU A 108 -1.05 -7.22 2.06
C LEU A 108 -0.48 -6.63 3.37
N TYR A 109 -1.35 -6.15 4.25
CA TYR A 109 -0.95 -5.71 5.60
C TYR A 109 -0.41 -6.86 6.46
N ASN A 110 -1.12 -8.00 6.49
CA ASN A 110 -0.68 -9.18 7.24
C ASN A 110 0.66 -9.73 6.75
N ARG A 111 0.95 -9.56 5.45
CA ARG A 111 2.23 -9.93 4.82
C ARG A 111 3.32 -8.86 4.95
N LYS A 112 3.08 -7.77 5.68
CA LYS A 112 4.02 -6.65 5.87
C LYS A 112 4.46 -5.97 4.57
N ILE A 113 3.61 -6.03 3.54
CA ILE A 113 3.76 -5.21 2.33
C ILE A 113 3.25 -3.80 2.62
N ILE A 114 2.14 -3.69 3.35
CA ILE A 114 1.69 -2.47 4.02
C ILE A 114 2.11 -2.61 5.49
N GLU A 115 2.96 -1.71 5.98
CA GLU A 115 3.50 -1.81 7.34
C GLU A 115 2.68 -0.99 8.35
N SER A 116 2.21 0.19 7.95
CA SER A 116 1.45 1.07 8.83
C SER A 116 -0.02 0.65 8.89
N GLN A 117 -0.59 0.71 10.09
CA GLN A 117 -2.03 0.59 10.29
C GLN A 117 -2.77 1.79 9.68
N ASP A 118 -2.12 2.95 9.61
CA ASP A 118 -2.68 4.17 9.01
C ASP A 118 -2.86 3.99 7.51
N ASP A 119 -1.84 3.45 6.82
CA ASP A 119 -1.92 3.14 5.38
C ASP A 119 -3.03 2.11 5.10
N LEU A 120 -3.17 1.09 5.95
CA LEU A 120 -4.27 0.13 5.85
C LEU A 120 -5.63 0.84 6.01
N ASN A 121 -5.76 1.71 7.01
CA ASN A 121 -6.97 2.47 7.27
C ASN A 121 -7.39 3.33 6.08
N ASP A 122 -6.44 4.05 5.48
CA ASP A 122 -6.70 4.91 4.32
C ASP A 122 -7.17 4.10 3.11
N LEU A 123 -6.53 2.96 2.84
CA LEU A 123 -6.93 2.08 1.74
C LEU A 123 -8.31 1.47 1.95
N VAL A 124 -8.62 1.02 3.17
CA VAL A 124 -9.96 0.49 3.52
C VAL A 124 -11.01 1.59 3.41
N LYS A 125 -10.69 2.81 3.86
CA LYS A 125 -11.57 3.98 3.74
C LYS A 125 -11.92 4.26 2.28
N ILE A 126 -10.93 4.28 1.39
CA ILE A 126 -11.15 4.45 -0.06
C ILE A 126 -12.11 3.37 -0.58
N ILE A 127 -11.90 2.10 -0.25
CA ILE A 127 -12.76 0.99 -0.69
C ILE A 127 -14.21 1.22 -0.24
N VAL A 128 -14.41 1.57 1.04
CA VAL A 128 -15.75 1.81 1.62
C VAL A 128 -16.43 3.01 0.99
N GLU A 129 -15.72 4.13 0.81
CA GLU A 129 -16.27 5.34 0.18
C GLU A 129 -16.68 5.09 -1.27
N ARG A 130 -15.86 4.36 -2.03
CA ARG A 130 -16.17 3.98 -3.41
C ARG A 130 -17.36 3.05 -3.49
N PHE A 131 -17.49 2.11 -2.56
CA PHE A 131 -18.64 1.21 -2.52
C PHE A 131 -19.93 1.94 -2.11
N ASN A 132 -19.84 2.84 -1.13
CA ASN A 132 -20.95 3.71 -0.76
C ASN A 132 -21.41 4.59 -1.94
N TYR A 133 -20.47 5.12 -2.73
CA TYR A 133 -20.79 5.84 -3.96
C TYR A 133 -21.56 4.97 -4.96
N PHE A 134 -21.12 3.72 -5.17
CA PHE A 134 -21.86 2.75 -5.99
C PHE A 134 -23.28 2.50 -5.47
N LEU A 135 -23.46 2.26 -4.17
CA LEU A 135 -24.78 2.06 -3.56
C LEU A 135 -25.68 3.29 -3.68
N ASN A 136 -25.11 4.50 -3.62
CA ASN A 136 -25.89 5.73 -3.78
C ASN A 136 -26.47 5.88 -5.18
N ILE A 137 -25.73 5.46 -6.20
CA ILE A 137 -26.15 5.57 -7.61
C ILE A 137 -27.04 4.41 -8.01
N ALA A 138 -26.62 3.20 -7.68
CA ALA A 138 -27.18 1.98 -8.26
C ALA A 138 -27.91 1.11 -7.23
N GLY A 139 -27.93 1.51 -5.96
CA GLY A 139 -28.51 0.69 -4.88
C GLY A 139 -29.99 0.38 -5.07
N ALA A 140 -30.77 1.28 -5.67
CA ALA A 140 -32.18 1.02 -5.94
C ALA A 140 -32.40 -0.12 -6.95
N ASP A 141 -31.42 -0.39 -7.81
CA ASP A 141 -31.46 -1.44 -8.84
C ASP A 141 -30.96 -2.80 -8.34
N MET A 142 -30.37 -2.84 -7.14
CA MET A 142 -29.83 -4.05 -6.56
C MET A 142 -30.94 -4.94 -5.98
N PRO A 143 -30.86 -6.28 -6.13
CA PRO A 143 -31.81 -7.20 -5.52
C PRO A 143 -31.86 -7.09 -3.99
N VAL A 144 -33.03 -7.34 -3.37
CA VAL A 144 -33.16 -7.27 -1.90
C VAL A 144 -32.26 -8.30 -1.21
N GLU A 145 -32.02 -9.45 -1.85
CA GLU A 145 -31.17 -10.53 -1.36
C GLU A 145 -29.69 -10.12 -1.25
N PHE A 146 -29.24 -9.15 -2.06
CA PHE A 146 -27.91 -8.57 -1.94
C PHE A 146 -27.74 -7.89 -0.56
N TYR A 147 -28.73 -7.08 -0.16
CA TYR A 147 -28.70 -6.38 1.13
C TYR A 147 -28.82 -7.32 2.33
N GLN A 148 -29.59 -8.40 2.17
CA GLN A 148 -29.68 -9.44 3.20
C GLN A 148 -28.34 -10.15 3.40
N ALA A 149 -27.67 -10.53 2.31
CA ALA A 149 -26.34 -11.14 2.38
C ALA A 149 -25.32 -10.20 3.05
N ALA A 150 -25.31 -8.92 2.65
CA ALA A 150 -24.42 -7.92 3.24
C ALA A 150 -24.69 -7.74 4.75
N ARG A 151 -25.96 -7.66 5.16
CA ARG A 151 -26.32 -7.54 6.58
C ARG A 151 -25.88 -8.75 7.40
N ASN A 152 -26.06 -9.96 6.87
CA ASN A 152 -25.66 -11.18 7.56
C ASN A 152 -24.14 -11.20 7.78
N ASP A 153 -23.36 -10.89 6.74
CA ASP A 153 -21.90 -10.87 6.84
C ASP A 153 -21.39 -9.80 7.83
N LEU A 154 -22.03 -8.63 7.89
CA LEU A 154 -21.71 -7.58 8.87
C LEU A 154 -22.09 -7.96 10.30
N THR A 155 -23.18 -8.70 10.49
CA THR A 155 -23.65 -9.12 11.83
C THR A 155 -22.80 -10.28 12.37
N GLU A 156 -22.37 -11.19 11.49
CA GLU A 156 -21.48 -12.31 11.80
C GLU A 156 -20.00 -11.89 11.91
N ASN A 157 -19.70 -10.60 11.76
CA ASN A 157 -18.36 -10.03 11.81
C ASN A 157 -17.36 -10.72 10.85
N LYS A 158 -17.80 -11.06 9.63
CA LYS A 158 -16.96 -11.73 8.62
C LYS A 158 -15.93 -10.82 7.96
N LEU A 159 -15.96 -9.52 8.25
CA LEU A 159 -15.12 -8.50 7.61
C LEU A 159 -14.25 -7.81 8.68
N PRO A 160 -13.24 -8.50 9.24
CA PRO A 160 -12.42 -7.97 10.33
C PRO A 160 -11.67 -6.70 9.91
N TRP A 161 -11.34 -6.57 8.63
CA TRP A 161 -10.68 -5.40 8.05
C TRP A 161 -11.53 -4.12 8.09
N LEU A 162 -12.85 -4.20 8.33
CA LEU A 162 -13.70 -3.02 8.58
C LEU A 162 -13.62 -2.51 10.02
N SER A 163 -13.08 -3.30 10.94
CA SER A 163 -13.00 -2.97 12.37
C SER A 163 -11.68 -2.29 12.76
N THR A 164 -10.89 -1.84 11.77
CA THR A 164 -9.65 -1.13 12.03
C THR A 164 -9.95 0.23 12.68
N GLU A 165 -9.23 0.53 13.78
CA GLU A 165 -9.45 1.75 14.57
C GLU A 165 -9.38 3.00 13.70
N GLU A 166 -10.36 3.87 13.83
CA GLU A 166 -10.35 5.17 13.15
C GLU A 166 -9.28 6.08 13.76
N LEU A 167 -8.66 6.92 12.93
CA LEU A 167 -7.64 7.87 13.36
C LEU A 167 -8.22 8.97 14.27
N GLU A 168 -9.49 9.31 14.11
CA GLU A 168 -10.20 10.36 14.85
C GLU A 168 -11.35 9.77 15.66
N LYS A 169 -11.48 10.17 16.93
CA LYS A 169 -12.49 9.60 17.84
C LYS A 169 -13.94 10.00 17.52
N ASP A 170 -14.13 11.11 16.82
CA ASP A 170 -15.45 11.69 16.53
C ASP A 170 -15.87 11.52 15.06
N ILE A 171 -15.13 10.72 14.28
CA ILE A 171 -15.48 10.43 12.89
C ILE A 171 -16.51 9.30 12.81
N THR A 172 -17.39 9.36 11.81
CA THR A 172 -18.26 8.21 11.51
C THR A 172 -17.39 7.04 11.07
N SER A 173 -17.51 5.90 11.74
CA SER A 173 -16.70 4.73 11.40
C SER A 173 -17.01 4.24 9.99
N LYS A 174 -16.02 3.62 9.34
CA LYS A 174 -16.16 2.98 8.03
C LYS A 174 -17.33 1.98 8.03
N LEU A 175 -17.45 1.21 9.11
CA LEU A 175 -18.52 0.25 9.33
C LEU A 175 -19.90 0.92 9.43
N ASP A 176 -20.02 2.01 10.19
CA ASP A 176 -21.30 2.70 10.37
C ASP A 176 -21.73 3.42 9.09
N SER A 177 -20.79 4.03 8.37
CA SER A 177 -21.05 4.63 7.05
C SER A 177 -21.59 3.58 6.08
N LEU A 178 -20.94 2.41 6.00
CA LEU A 178 -21.37 1.30 5.15
C LEU A 178 -22.77 0.79 5.54
N LYS A 179 -23.02 0.56 6.84
CA LYS A 179 -24.33 0.13 7.35
C LYS A 179 -25.43 1.10 6.96
N LYS A 180 -25.18 2.41 7.10
CA LYS A 180 -26.13 3.46 6.72
C LYS A 180 -26.44 3.43 5.23
N CYS A 181 -25.41 3.34 4.37
CA CYS A 181 -25.59 3.25 2.91
C CYS A 181 -26.37 1.98 2.49
N LEU A 182 -26.03 0.82 3.05
CA LEU A 182 -26.74 -0.43 2.79
C LEU A 182 -28.22 -0.36 3.21
N MET A 183 -28.51 0.25 4.36
CA MET A 183 -29.90 0.43 4.81
C MET A 183 -30.69 1.34 3.86
N GLN A 184 -30.10 2.47 3.45
CA GLN A 184 -30.72 3.39 2.51
C GLN A 184 -30.97 2.74 1.15
N GLY A 185 -29.97 2.01 0.63
CA GLY A 185 -30.10 1.25 -0.61
C GLY A 185 -31.20 0.19 -0.53
N GLN A 186 -31.28 -0.56 0.58
CA GLN A 186 -32.31 -1.57 0.80
C GLN A 186 -33.72 -0.97 0.79
N ILE A 187 -33.92 0.18 1.46
CA ILE A 187 -35.22 0.87 1.47
C ILE A 187 -35.63 1.25 0.05
N LYS A 188 -34.71 1.81 -0.74
CA LYS A 188 -34.96 2.18 -2.14
C LYS A 188 -35.29 0.95 -3.00
N ALA A 189 -34.51 -0.12 -2.89
CA ALA A 189 -34.73 -1.36 -3.63
C ALA A 189 -36.09 -2.01 -3.28
N GLN A 190 -36.48 -2.02 -2.01
CA GLN A 190 -37.78 -2.52 -1.57
C GLN A 190 -38.93 -1.64 -2.10
N ALA A 191 -38.79 -0.32 -2.03
CA ALA A 191 -39.79 0.60 -2.56
C ALA A 191 -39.99 0.41 -4.07
N LYS A 192 -38.89 0.23 -4.82
CA LYS A 192 -38.93 -0.05 -6.26
C LYS A 192 -39.59 -1.40 -6.56
N SER A 193 -39.24 -2.45 -5.82
CA SER A 193 -39.80 -3.79 -6.01
C SER A 193 -41.30 -3.89 -5.68
N VAL A 194 -41.76 -3.18 -4.65
CA VAL A 194 -43.16 -3.25 -4.18
C VAL A 194 -44.06 -2.27 -4.92
N TYR A 195 -43.58 -1.05 -5.20
CA TYR A 195 -44.40 0.04 -5.72
C TYR A 195 -44.06 0.45 -7.16
N GLY A 196 -43.03 -0.15 -7.77
CA GLY A 196 -42.60 0.18 -9.14
C GLY A 196 -42.02 1.60 -9.29
N ILE A 197 -41.70 2.28 -8.19
CA ILE A 197 -41.22 3.66 -8.21
C ILE A 197 -39.75 3.67 -8.61
N ALA A 198 -39.45 4.27 -9.76
CA ALA A 198 -38.09 4.70 -10.11
C ALA A 198 -37.78 5.96 -9.29
N SER A 199 -36.99 5.82 -8.23
CA SER A 199 -36.46 6.99 -7.52
C SER A 199 -35.37 7.62 -8.38
N GLU A 200 -35.64 8.83 -8.88
CA GLU A 200 -34.65 9.78 -9.44
C GLU A 200 -33.48 10.04 -8.48
#